data_AF-A0A1H9W6A6-F1
#
_entry.id   AF-A0A1H9W6A6-F1
#
_cell.length_a   1.000
_cell.length_b   1.000
_cell.length_c   1.000
_cell.angle_alpha   90.00
_cell.angle_beta   90.00
_cell.angle_gamma   90.00
#
_symmetry.space_group_name_H-M   'P 1'
#
loop_
_entity.id
_entity.type
_entity.pdbx_description
1 polymer ?
#
loop_
_entity_poly.entity_id
_entity_poly.type
_entity_poly.pdbx_seq_one_letter_code
_entity_poly.pdbx_strand_id
1 'polypeptide(L)'
;RDGCYKPEAKSRTYSVAIKPDEQKEQEIFQQSEYFREKSKHRYKIEAKNSELKNVHGYDRANSYGLESMKMQGAIAIFVVNLKRILKF
;
A
#
# COMPACT_ATOMS: atom_id res chain seq x y z
N ARG A 1 -4.13 10.58 41.72
CA ARG A 1 -3.24 10.33 40.55
C ARG A 1 -3.44 8.86 40.22
N ASP A 2 -4.61 8.57 39.65
CA ASP A 2 -5.15 7.22 39.56
C ASP A 2 -4.77 6.65 38.21
N GLY A 3 -3.59 6.05 38.16
CA GLY A 3 -3.17 5.24 37.03
C GLY A 3 -3.86 3.88 37.05
N CYS A 4 -3.93 3.21 35.90
CA CYS A 4 -4.53 1.88 35.69
C CYS A 4 -3.78 0.76 36.45
N TYR A 5 -3.80 0.80 37.78
CA TYR A 5 -3.11 -0.16 38.64
C TYR A 5 -4.08 -1.25 39.11
N LYS A 6 -3.65 -2.51 39.01
CA LYS A 6 -4.26 -3.59 39.78
C LYS A 6 -3.67 -3.56 41.20
N PRO A 7 -4.49 -3.52 42.26
CA PRO A 7 -4.03 -3.29 43.65
C PRO A 7 -2.99 -4.29 44.17
N GLU A 8 -2.91 -5.49 43.58
CA GLU A 8 -2.15 -6.64 44.11
C GLU A 8 -0.90 -6.98 43.28
N ALA A 9 -0.54 -6.16 42.28
CA ALA A 9 0.57 -6.46 41.37
C ALA A 9 1.93 -6.28 42.06
N LYS A 10 2.69 -7.37 42.23
CA LYS A 10 4.01 -7.40 42.89
C LYS A 10 5.16 -6.81 42.06
N SER A 11 5.02 -6.73 40.75
CA SER A 11 6.07 -6.22 39.85
C SER A 11 5.46 -5.42 38.71
N ARG A 12 6.28 -4.55 38.10
CA ARG A 12 5.93 -3.75 36.93
C ARG A 12 6.56 -4.37 35.69
N THR A 13 5.77 -4.66 34.67
CA THR A 13 6.26 -5.06 33.34
C THR A 13 6.06 -3.89 32.40
N TYR A 14 7.15 -3.40 31.82
CA TYR A 14 7.12 -2.40 30.75
C TYR A 14 7.49 -3.08 29.44
N SER A 15 6.68 -2.90 28.41
CA SER A 15 7.02 -3.28 27.05
C SER A 15 7.45 -2.03 26.28
N VAL A 16 8.64 -2.06 25.70
CA VAL A 16 9.14 -1.01 24.80
C VAL A 16 9.26 -1.63 23.41
N ALA A 17 8.53 -1.07 22.45
CA ALA A 17 8.68 -1.46 21.06
C ALA A 17 9.93 -0.78 20.48
N ILE A 18 10.95 -1.57 20.16
CA ILE A 18 12.14 -1.08 19.47
C ILE A 18 11.84 -1.10 17.98
N LYS A 19 11.80 0.08 17.36
CA LYS A 19 11.66 0.18 15.90
C LYS A 19 13.00 -0.19 15.23
N PRO A 20 12.98 -1.10 14.24
CA PRO A 20 14.12 -1.32 13.35
C PRO A 20 14.59 -0.02 12.70
N ASP A 21 15.87 0.06 12.36
CA ASP A 21 16.44 1.27 11.77
C ASP A 21 15.82 1.57 10.40
N GLU A 22 15.44 0.55 9.62
CA GLU A 22 14.75 0.75 8.34
C GLU A 22 13.41 1.48 8.51
N GLN A 23 12.68 1.21 9.60
CA GLN A 23 11.42 1.91 9.88
C GLN A 23 11.68 3.38 10.22
N LYS A 24 12.75 3.69 10.96
CA LYS A 24 13.12 5.07 11.29
C LYS A 24 13.51 5.84 10.02
N GLU A 25 14.28 5.23 9.13
CA GLU A 25 14.63 5.82 7.83
C GLU A 25 13.40 6.07 6.97
N GLN A 26 12.47 5.11 6.93
CA GLN A 26 11.22 5.26 6.19
C GLN A 26 10.35 6.39 6.75
N GLU A 27 10.28 6.55 8.08
CA GLU A 27 9.58 7.66 8.75
C GLU A 27 10.17 9.02 8.35
N ILE A 28 11.50 9.14 8.37
CA ILE A 28 12.21 10.36 7.94
C ILE A 28 11.93 10.65 6.46
N PHE A 29 12.02 9.63 5.59
CA PHE A 29 11.74 9.79 4.16
C PHE A 29 10.30 10.24 3.89
N GLN A 30 9.31 9.68 4.61
CA GLN A 30 7.91 10.08 4.46
C GLN A 30 7.65 11.54 4.88
N GLN A 31 8.46 12.08 5.79
CA GLN A 31 8.39 13.49 6.18
C GLN A 31 9.04 14.44 5.16
N SER A 32 9.87 13.92 4.26
CA SER A 32 10.52 14.74 3.23
C SER A 32 9.51 15.47 2.35
N GLU A 33 9.85 16.69 1.92
CA GLU A 33 9.01 17.47 1.02
C GLU A 33 8.78 16.75 -0.31
N TYR A 34 9.82 16.09 -0.83
CA TYR A 34 9.75 15.25 -2.03
C TYR A 34 8.63 14.20 -1.94
N PHE A 35 8.60 13.43 -0.85
CA PHE A 35 7.57 12.41 -0.65
C PHE A 35 6.19 13.04 -0.51
N ARG A 36 6.07 14.11 0.28
CA ARG A 36 4.79 14.81 0.49
C ARG A 36 4.21 15.34 -0.81
N GLU A 37 5.01 15.94 -1.67
CA GLU A 37 4.56 16.46 -2.95
C GLU A 37 4.17 15.35 -3.94
N LYS A 38 4.99 14.29 -4.02
CA LYS A 38 4.65 13.10 -4.83
C LYS A 38 3.35 12.44 -4.35
N SER A 39 3.15 12.34 -3.03
CA SER A 39 1.94 11.74 -2.43
C SER A 39 0.67 12.49 -2.80
N LYS A 40 0.71 13.83 -2.92
CA LYS A 40 -0.45 14.62 -3.39
C LYS A 40 -0.90 14.25 -4.81
N HIS A 41 -0.04 13.66 -5.63
CA HIS A 41 -0.41 13.22 -6.99
C HIS A 41 -0.99 11.80 -7.06
N ARG A 42 -1.04 11.05 -5.94
CA ARG A 42 -1.48 9.64 -5.88
C ARG A 42 -2.91 9.44 -6.38
N TYR A 43 -3.80 10.42 -6.16
CA TYR A 43 -5.19 10.36 -6.63
C TYR A 43 -5.29 10.17 -8.17
N LYS A 44 -4.31 10.66 -8.94
CA LYS A 44 -4.27 10.53 -10.41
C LYS A 44 -4.10 9.08 -10.87
N ILE A 45 -3.42 8.26 -10.08
CA ILE A 45 -3.13 6.85 -10.41
C ILE A 45 -4.09 5.90 -9.69
N GLU A 46 -4.59 6.27 -8.50
CA GLU A 46 -5.50 5.43 -7.73
C GLU A 46 -6.81 5.15 -8.44
N ALA A 47 -7.42 6.15 -9.07
CA ALA A 47 -8.64 5.96 -9.85
C ALA A 47 -8.42 4.95 -10.98
N LYS A 48 -7.31 5.07 -11.72
CA LYS A 48 -6.94 4.17 -12.82
C LYS A 48 -6.65 2.75 -12.35
N ASN A 49 -6.02 2.61 -11.18
CA ASN A 49 -5.72 1.30 -10.59
C ASN A 49 -6.99 0.64 -10.00
N SER A 50 -7.89 1.44 -9.44
CA SER A 50 -9.18 0.96 -8.93
C SER A 50 -10.05 0.44 -10.08
N GLU A 51 -10.13 1.18 -11.19
CA GLU A 51 -10.79 0.72 -12.42
C GLU A 51 -10.17 -0.61 -12.91
N LEU A 52 -8.83 -0.66 -13.02
CA LEU A 52 -8.13 -1.85 -13.48
C LEU A 52 -8.45 -3.09 -12.62
N LYS A 53 -8.44 -2.93 -11.29
CA LYS A 53 -8.76 -4.01 -10.35
C LYS A 53 -10.23 -4.41 -10.39
N ASN A 54 -11.14 -3.45 -10.16
CA ASN A 54 -12.55 -3.74 -9.92
C ASN A 54 -13.35 -3.96 -11.21
N VAL A 55 -13.12 -3.14 -12.24
CA VAL A 55 -13.90 -3.20 -13.50
C VAL A 55 -13.30 -4.23 -14.45
N HIS A 56 -11.97 -4.30 -14.52
CA HIS A 56 -11.27 -5.21 -15.44
C HIS A 56 -10.75 -6.49 -14.80
N GLY A 57 -11.04 -6.71 -13.50
CA GLY A 57 -10.74 -7.95 -12.79
C GLY A 57 -9.25 -8.23 -12.63
N TYR A 58 -8.40 -7.21 -12.67
CA TYR A 58 -6.95 -7.37 -12.55
C TYR A 58 -6.50 -7.87 -11.17
N ASP A 59 -7.35 -7.75 -10.15
CA ASP A 59 -7.11 -8.29 -8.82
C ASP A 59 -7.22 -9.81 -8.73
N ARG A 60 -7.81 -10.47 -9.75
CA ARG A 60 -7.96 -11.93 -9.82
C ARG A 60 -6.88 -12.54 -10.70
N ALA A 61 -6.23 -13.58 -10.20
CA ALA A 61 -5.30 -14.38 -11.02
C ALA A 61 -6.08 -15.39 -11.86
N ASN A 62 -5.87 -15.39 -13.18
CA ASN A 62 -6.47 -16.37 -14.09
C ASN A 62 -5.67 -17.68 -14.14
N SER A 63 -4.40 -17.65 -13.75
CA SER A 63 -3.51 -18.82 -13.73
C SER A 63 -2.47 -18.67 -12.62
N TYR A 64 -1.88 -19.79 -12.24
CA TYR A 64 -0.82 -19.84 -11.23
C TYR A 64 0.55 -19.50 -11.86
N GLY A 65 1.44 -18.97 -11.02
CA GLY A 65 2.84 -18.68 -11.38
C GLY A 65 3.10 -17.21 -11.70
N LEU A 66 4.29 -16.75 -11.31
CA LEU A 66 4.70 -15.35 -11.42
C LEU A 66 4.72 -14.85 -12.87
N GLU A 67 5.20 -15.68 -13.80
CA GLU A 67 5.27 -15.32 -15.22
C GLU A 67 3.87 -15.18 -15.85
N SER A 68 2.95 -16.08 -15.51
CA SER A 68 1.55 -16.01 -15.94
C SER A 68 0.89 -14.70 -15.44
N MET A 69 1.12 -14.34 -14.17
CA MET A 69 0.58 -13.11 -13.58
C MET A 69 1.19 -11.85 -14.22
N LYS A 70 2.50 -11.86 -14.51
CA LYS A 70 3.16 -10.75 -15.22
C LYS A 70 2.55 -10.54 -16.61
N MET A 71 2.36 -11.62 -17.36
CA MET A 71 1.76 -11.57 -18.70
C MET A 71 0.31 -11.10 -18.65
N GLN A 72 -0.50 -11.62 -17.71
CA GLN A 72 -1.85 -11.16 -17.47
C GLN A 72 -1.88 -9.64 -17.19
N GLY A 73 -0.98 -9.15 -16.33
CA GLY A 73 -0.91 -7.73 -16.01
C GLY A 73 -0.49 -6.87 -17.18
N ALA A 74 0.51 -7.29 -17.95
CA ALA A 74 0.95 -6.56 -19.15
C ALA A 74 -0.19 -6.41 -20.16
N ILE A 75 -0.92 -7.50 -20.45
CA ILE A 75 -2.05 -7.49 -21.39
C ILE A 75 -3.20 -6.64 -20.86
N ALA A 76 -3.59 -6.80 -19.60
CA ALA A 76 -4.69 -6.04 -19.00
C ALA A 76 -4.41 -4.52 -19.05
N ILE A 77 -3.21 -4.09 -18.65
CA ILE A 77 -2.81 -2.67 -18.69
C ILE A 77 -2.83 -2.15 -20.13
N PHE A 78 -2.27 -2.90 -21.08
CA PHE A 78 -2.22 -2.52 -22.48
C PHE A 78 -3.62 -2.32 -23.06
N VAL A 79 -4.50 -3.31 -22.90
CA VAL A 79 -5.88 -3.26 -23.42
C VAL A 79 -6.68 -2.12 -22.79
N VAL A 80 -6.59 -1.94 -21.46
CA VAL A 80 -7.33 -0.86 -20.77
C VAL A 80 -6.84 0.51 -21.22
N ASN A 81 -5.53 0.68 -21.42
CA ASN A 81 -4.98 1.92 -21.96
C ASN A 81 -5.44 2.17 -23.40
N LEU A 82 -5.53 1.14 -24.25
CA LEU A 82 -6.11 1.28 -25.59
C LEU A 82 -7.57 1.71 -25.54
N LYS A 83 -8.39 1.09 -24.67
CA LYS A 83 -9.80 1.49 -24.49
C LYS A 83 -9.95 2.96 -24.13
N ARG A 84 -9.12 3.46 -23.19
CA ARG A 84 -9.11 4.88 -22.79
C ARG A 84 -8.77 5.84 -23.94
N ILE A 85 -7.83 5.46 -24.81
CA ILE A 85 -7.42 6.28 -25.97
C ILE A 85 -8.52 6.28 -27.03
N LEU A 86 -9.07 5.10 -27.33
CA LEU A 86 -10.04 4.90 -28.40
C LEU A 86 -11.47 5.29 -27.98
N LYS A 87 -11.72 5.53 -26.69
CA LYS A 87 -13.03 5.88 -26.10
C LYS A 87 -14.13 4.84 -26.40
N PHE A 88 -13.76 3.56 -26.46
CA PHE A 88 -14.70 2.44 -26.46
C PHE A 88 -15.12 2.07 -25.03
#